data_AF-A0A956S7S0-F1
#
_entry.id   AF-A0A956S7S0-F1
#
_cell.length_a   1.000
_cell.length_b   1.000
_cell.length_c   1.000
_cell.angle_alpha   90.00
_cell.angle_beta   90.00
_cell.angle_gamma   90.00
#
_symmetry.space_group_name_H-M   'P 1'
#
loop_
_entity.id
_entity.type
_entity.pdbx_description
1 polymer ?
#
loop_
_entity_poly.entity_id
_entity_poly.type
_entity_poly.pdbx_seq_one_letter_code
_entity_poly.pdbx_strand_id
1 'polypeptide(L)'
;LKARTTSNIKHLFYILIPIQIFWVNIHIFYIFGNLLIGLELIRQYMSQGIKLKTKQMSYLFILSNFVNIINPNFIKGALQPIMIFRDFGYMLAENQSLFFMQIREPKAIYIHYIILVIVLLELVILGFKKKMLKENFTELMLAIIFGLMGFSAIRLLPLFAFGFVPLGALLVDNYLNNKHDKSLAIASIILLTFCLVIPNQYFSYIRRNSGFGLLPYGQDMGDFILANKIKGPIFNNYDIGGYLIFKLFPEEKVFVDNRPEAYPSDFFKDIYIPMQEKKSIWEQFESNYRFNSIIFYRHDLTPWGQKFLIERFQDKTWIPVYVDEFTIIFLKDNEINKDIISKYRLPDEIFSVVKLK
;
A
#
# COMPACT_ATOMS: atom_id res chain seq x y z
N LEU A 1 -21.29 4.50 -22.30
CA LEU A 1 -20.68 5.75 -22.85
C LEU A 1 -21.68 6.81 -23.37
N LYS A 2 -22.96 6.47 -23.66
CA LYS A 2 -24.04 7.44 -23.95
C LYS A 2 -24.37 8.44 -22.81
N ALA A 3 -23.79 8.27 -21.62
CA ALA A 3 -23.94 9.19 -20.49
C ALA A 3 -23.11 10.49 -20.63
N ARG A 4 -22.16 10.56 -21.58
CA ARG A 4 -21.30 11.75 -21.76
C ARG A 4 -22.02 12.96 -22.37
N THR A 5 -23.23 12.79 -22.88
CA THR A 5 -23.90 13.79 -23.73
C THR A 5 -24.96 14.64 -23.06
N THR A 6 -25.34 14.39 -21.81
CA THR A 6 -26.52 15.03 -21.20
C THR A 6 -26.30 15.83 -19.92
N SER A 7 -25.15 15.72 -19.24
CA SER A 7 -24.94 16.55 -18.04
C SER A 7 -24.60 18.00 -18.41
N ASN A 8 -25.39 18.93 -17.90
CA ASN A 8 -25.09 20.35 -18.00
C ASN A 8 -23.90 20.65 -17.07
N ILE A 9 -22.79 21.13 -17.63
CA ILE A 9 -21.53 21.43 -16.91
C ILE A 9 -21.77 22.26 -15.65
N LYS A 10 -22.81 23.12 -15.62
CA LYS A 10 -23.19 23.85 -14.40
C LYS A 10 -23.43 22.93 -13.20
N HIS A 11 -24.04 21.76 -13.37
CA HIS A 11 -24.25 20.81 -12.28
C HIS A 11 -22.94 20.19 -11.78
N LEU A 12 -21.95 20.04 -12.66
CA LEU A 12 -20.63 19.54 -12.25
C LEU A 12 -19.93 20.48 -11.28
N PHE A 13 -20.12 21.80 -11.40
CA PHE A 13 -19.59 22.76 -10.42
C PHE A 13 -20.17 22.52 -9.03
N TYR A 14 -21.50 22.37 -8.93
CA TYR A 14 -22.18 22.18 -7.65
C TYR A 14 -21.87 20.83 -6.98
N ILE A 15 -21.35 19.87 -7.72
CA ILE A 15 -21.01 18.53 -7.20
C ILE A 15 -19.52 18.39 -6.97
N LEU A 16 -18.69 18.67 -7.98
CA LEU A 16 -17.26 18.38 -7.94
C LEU A 16 -16.50 19.34 -7.02
N ILE A 17 -16.93 20.61 -6.89
CA ILE A 17 -16.25 21.55 -6.00
C ILE A 17 -16.43 21.19 -4.52
N PRO A 18 -17.66 20.93 -4.01
CA PRO A 18 -17.82 20.44 -2.63
C PRO A 18 -17.10 19.12 -2.39
N ILE A 19 -17.13 18.19 -3.36
CA ILE A 19 -16.38 16.94 -3.25
C ILE A 19 -14.88 17.22 -3.14
N GLN A 20 -14.33 18.12 -3.95
CA GLN A 20 -12.90 18.44 -3.91
C GLN A 20 -12.49 19.08 -2.56
N ILE A 21 -13.31 19.99 -2.03
CA ILE A 21 -13.11 20.60 -0.71
C ILE A 21 -13.13 19.53 0.38
N PHE A 22 -14.13 18.64 0.34
CA PHE A 22 -14.19 17.55 1.30
C PHE A 22 -12.97 16.62 1.16
N TRP A 23 -12.61 16.26 -0.08
CA TRP A 23 -11.57 15.29 -0.37
C TRP A 23 -10.17 15.76 0.05
N VAL A 24 -9.81 17.02 -0.21
CA VAL A 24 -8.50 17.56 0.21
C VAL A 24 -8.29 17.54 1.73
N ASN A 25 -9.38 17.53 2.50
CA ASN A 25 -9.33 17.47 3.95
C ASN A 25 -9.28 16.05 4.53
N ILE A 26 -9.55 15.02 3.73
CA ILE A 26 -9.60 13.63 4.21
C ILE A 26 -8.51 12.73 3.62
N HIS A 27 -8.01 13.02 2.41
CA HIS A 27 -7.12 12.10 1.72
C HIS A 27 -6.24 12.76 0.67
N ILE A 28 -4.97 12.36 0.63
CA ILE A 28 -3.94 12.92 -0.25
C ILE A 28 -4.17 12.67 -1.77
N PHE A 29 -5.04 11.73 -2.11
CA PHE A 29 -5.39 11.39 -3.50
C PHE A 29 -6.37 12.37 -4.16
N TYR A 30 -6.75 13.46 -3.50
CA TYR A 30 -7.54 14.55 -4.12
C TYR A 30 -6.92 15.06 -5.44
N ILE A 31 -5.59 14.91 -5.60
CA ILE A 31 -4.87 15.28 -6.82
C ILE A 31 -5.39 14.54 -8.07
N PHE A 32 -5.95 13.34 -7.91
CA PHE A 32 -6.56 12.61 -9.03
C PHE A 32 -7.88 13.24 -9.49
N GLY A 33 -8.59 13.96 -8.62
CA GLY A 33 -9.74 14.79 -9.03
C GLY A 33 -9.31 15.87 -10.02
N ASN A 34 -8.23 16.59 -9.70
CA ASN A 34 -7.65 17.60 -10.61
C ASN A 34 -7.14 16.97 -11.91
N LEU A 35 -6.48 15.81 -11.83
CA LEU A 35 -6.03 15.07 -13.00
C LEU A 35 -7.18 14.74 -13.94
N LEU A 36 -8.29 14.19 -13.42
CA LEU A 36 -9.47 13.82 -14.20
C LEU A 36 -10.08 15.03 -14.91
N ILE A 37 -10.27 16.14 -14.19
CA ILE A 37 -10.80 17.39 -14.75
C ILE A 37 -9.84 17.93 -15.82
N GLY A 38 -8.54 17.90 -15.58
CA GLY A 38 -7.51 18.34 -16.52
C GLY A 38 -7.46 17.51 -17.81
N LEU A 39 -7.50 16.18 -17.71
CA LEU A 39 -7.53 15.29 -18.87
C LEU A 39 -8.80 15.50 -19.71
N GLU A 40 -9.95 15.66 -19.05
CA GLU A 40 -11.22 15.94 -19.71
C GLU A 40 -11.23 17.32 -20.37
N LEU A 41 -10.60 18.32 -19.75
CA LEU A 41 -10.40 19.64 -20.35
C LEU A 41 -9.60 19.54 -21.65
N ILE A 42 -8.46 18.84 -21.64
CA ILE A 42 -7.62 18.63 -22.82
C ILE A 42 -8.41 17.92 -23.92
N ARG A 43 -9.16 16.86 -23.58
CA ARG A 43 -10.02 16.15 -24.52
C ARG A 43 -11.03 17.08 -25.20
N GLN A 44 -11.67 17.97 -24.43
CA GLN A 44 -12.61 18.96 -24.99
C GLN A 44 -11.93 19.96 -25.91
N TYR A 45 -10.75 20.47 -25.55
CA TYR A 45 -9.95 21.31 -26.43
C TYR A 45 -9.62 20.60 -27.76
N MET A 46 -9.19 19.35 -27.72
CA MET A 46 -8.86 18.55 -28.92
C MET A 46 -10.06 18.26 -29.81
N SER A 47 -11.24 18.08 -29.21
CA SER A 47 -12.46 17.65 -29.91
C SER A 47 -13.25 18.81 -30.51
N GLN A 48 -13.34 19.94 -29.80
CA GLN A 48 -14.24 21.04 -30.17
C GLN A 48 -13.60 22.44 -30.09
N GLY A 49 -12.33 22.56 -29.67
CA GLY A 49 -11.65 23.85 -29.51
C GLY A 49 -12.19 24.70 -28.36
N ILE A 50 -12.00 26.02 -28.45
CA ILE A 50 -12.47 26.99 -27.44
C ILE A 50 -13.95 27.28 -27.67
N LYS A 51 -14.82 26.49 -27.04
CA LYS A 51 -16.27 26.73 -26.97
C LYS A 51 -16.70 27.05 -25.55
N LEU A 52 -17.96 27.46 -25.37
CA LEU A 52 -18.53 27.76 -24.06
C LEU A 52 -18.32 26.63 -23.06
N LYS A 53 -18.58 25.38 -23.46
CA LYS A 53 -18.35 24.18 -22.62
C LYS A 53 -16.88 24.03 -22.20
N THR A 54 -15.95 24.24 -23.12
CA THR A 54 -14.50 24.22 -22.84
C THR A 54 -14.13 25.32 -21.85
N LYS A 55 -14.63 26.55 -22.02
CA LYS A 55 -14.40 27.66 -21.08
C LYS A 55 -14.93 27.32 -19.68
N GLN A 56 -16.14 26.76 -19.60
CA GLN A 56 -16.71 26.30 -18.32
C GLN A 56 -15.85 25.21 -17.67
N MET A 57 -15.34 24.26 -18.45
CA MET A 57 -14.43 23.25 -17.92
C MET A 57 -13.09 23.85 -17.47
N SER A 58 -12.56 24.87 -18.17
CA SER A 58 -11.37 25.62 -17.72
C SER A 58 -11.60 26.30 -16.38
N TYR A 59 -12.75 26.94 -16.18
CA TYR A 59 -13.11 27.55 -14.89
C TYR A 59 -13.24 26.49 -13.79
N LEU A 60 -13.83 25.33 -14.10
CA LEU A 60 -13.94 24.23 -13.15
C LEU A 60 -12.55 23.72 -12.74
N PHE A 61 -11.65 23.53 -13.72
CA PHE A 61 -10.27 23.12 -13.46
C PHE A 61 -9.52 24.12 -12.58
N ILE A 62 -9.60 25.41 -12.92
CA ILE A 62 -8.97 26.48 -12.13
C ILE A 62 -9.52 26.47 -10.70
N LEU A 63 -10.85 26.47 -10.55
CA LEU A 63 -11.49 26.48 -9.24
C LEU A 63 -11.14 25.22 -8.43
N SER A 64 -11.13 24.04 -9.05
CA SER A 64 -10.71 22.78 -8.42
C SER A 64 -9.28 22.84 -7.88
N ASN A 65 -8.38 23.51 -8.58
CA ASN A 65 -7.01 23.72 -8.11
C ASN A 65 -6.96 24.69 -6.91
N PHE A 66 -7.70 25.79 -6.96
CA PHE A 66 -7.76 26.78 -5.88
C PHE A 66 -8.38 26.24 -4.59
N VAL A 67 -9.46 25.45 -4.69
CA VAL A 67 -10.11 24.91 -3.49
C VAL A 67 -9.27 23.92 -2.71
N ASN A 68 -8.18 23.38 -3.30
CA ASN A 68 -7.23 22.55 -2.55
C ASN A 68 -6.53 23.32 -1.43
N ILE A 69 -6.50 24.65 -1.47
CA ILE A 69 -5.96 25.50 -0.40
C ILE A 69 -6.93 25.54 0.80
N ILE A 70 -8.18 25.11 0.65
CA ILE A 70 -9.18 25.05 1.72
C ILE A 70 -8.94 23.77 2.55
N ASN A 71 -7.83 23.76 3.29
CA ASN A 71 -7.47 22.74 4.25
C ASN A 71 -6.69 23.39 5.43
N PRO A 72 -6.59 22.74 6.61
CA PRO A 72 -5.91 23.31 7.78
C PRO A 72 -4.47 23.80 7.55
N ASN A 73 -3.77 23.20 6.59
CA ASN A 73 -2.38 23.50 6.24
C ASN A 73 -2.25 24.38 4.98
N PHE A 74 -3.35 24.94 4.47
CA PHE A 74 -3.39 25.83 3.30
C PHE A 74 -2.54 25.31 2.12
N ILE A 75 -1.57 26.11 1.66
CA ILE A 75 -0.68 25.78 0.54
C ILE A 75 0.19 24.56 0.87
N LYS A 76 0.64 24.39 2.13
CA LYS A 76 1.46 23.23 2.51
C LYS A 76 0.66 21.94 2.35
N GLY A 77 -0.60 21.93 2.81
CA GLY A 77 -1.49 20.79 2.60
C GLY A 77 -1.78 20.53 1.11
N ALA A 78 -1.98 21.59 0.33
CA ALA A 78 -2.20 21.51 -1.11
C ALA A 78 -0.99 20.97 -1.90
N LEU A 79 0.23 21.03 -1.34
CA LEU A 79 1.46 20.50 -1.93
C LEU A 79 1.88 19.14 -1.33
N GLN A 80 1.19 18.65 -0.30
CA GLN A 80 1.53 17.43 0.41
C GLN A 80 1.67 16.19 -0.50
N PRO A 81 0.82 15.95 -1.53
CA PRO A 81 1.00 14.80 -2.43
C PRO A 81 2.36 14.73 -3.11
N ILE A 82 3.01 15.87 -3.30
CA ILE A 82 4.33 15.98 -3.94
C ILE A 82 5.45 15.86 -2.90
N MET A 83 5.20 16.33 -1.67
CA MET A 83 6.19 16.40 -0.60
C MET A 83 6.28 15.14 0.26
N ILE A 84 5.22 14.32 0.31
CA ILE A 84 5.10 13.20 1.26
C ILE A 84 6.24 12.17 1.19
N PHE A 85 6.89 12.02 0.04
CA PHE A 85 7.96 11.03 -0.13
C PHE A 85 9.36 11.53 0.30
N ARG A 86 9.50 12.79 0.73
CA ARG A 86 10.83 13.35 1.05
C ARG A 86 11.39 12.90 2.39
N ASP A 87 10.51 12.66 3.38
CA ASP A 87 10.91 12.55 4.78
C ASP A 87 10.72 11.14 5.37
N PHE A 88 10.50 10.11 4.54
CA PHE A 88 10.36 8.74 5.03
C PHE A 88 11.73 8.15 5.41
N GLY A 89 11.97 8.00 6.72
CA GLY A 89 13.13 7.29 7.25
C GLY A 89 13.01 5.76 7.23
N TYR A 90 11.80 5.24 7.02
CA TYR A 90 11.54 3.81 6.94
C TYR A 90 11.02 3.41 5.56
N MET A 91 11.59 2.36 4.97
CA MET A 91 11.20 1.89 3.64
C MET A 91 9.90 1.09 3.71
N LEU A 92 8.79 1.70 3.30
CA LEU A 92 7.51 1.01 3.16
C LEU A 92 7.46 0.15 1.90
N ALA A 93 7.09 -1.13 2.06
CA ALA A 93 6.91 -2.07 0.96
C ALA A 93 5.91 -1.57 -0.09
N GLU A 94 4.81 -0.97 0.37
CA GLU A 94 3.73 -0.47 -0.48
C GLU A 94 4.12 0.67 -1.43
N ASN A 95 5.20 1.40 -1.10
CA ASN A 95 5.75 2.49 -1.90
C ASN A 95 6.83 2.02 -2.89
N GLN A 96 7.25 0.76 -2.82
CA GLN A 96 8.31 0.25 -3.68
C GLN A 96 7.78 -0.13 -5.05
N SER A 97 8.68 -0.09 -6.03
CA SER A 97 8.38 -0.49 -7.41
C SER A 97 7.93 -1.94 -7.49
N LEU A 98 7.13 -2.23 -8.51
CA LEU A 98 6.65 -3.58 -8.78
C LEU A 98 7.82 -4.56 -8.95
N PHE A 99 8.87 -4.18 -9.68
CA PHE A 99 10.02 -5.04 -9.92
C PHE A 99 10.83 -5.31 -8.64
N PHE A 100 11.02 -4.29 -7.80
CA PHE A 100 11.67 -4.47 -6.51
C PHE A 100 10.91 -5.47 -5.63
N MET A 101 9.59 -5.31 -5.54
CA MET A 101 8.75 -6.20 -4.74
C MET A 101 8.66 -7.60 -5.35
N GLN A 102 8.66 -7.74 -6.67
CA GLN A 102 8.68 -9.05 -7.33
C GLN A 102 9.97 -9.84 -7.05
N ILE A 103 11.10 -9.15 -6.89
CA ILE A 103 12.38 -9.80 -6.51
C ILE A 103 12.37 -10.15 -5.03
N ARG A 104 11.92 -9.23 -4.18
CA ARG A 104 12.02 -9.37 -2.71
C ARG A 104 10.96 -10.29 -2.11
N GLU A 105 9.73 -10.20 -2.60
CA GLU A 105 8.60 -10.99 -2.13
C GLU A 105 7.74 -11.38 -3.35
N PRO A 106 8.15 -12.41 -4.12
CA PRO A 106 7.48 -12.77 -5.36
C PRO A 106 6.00 -13.09 -5.12
N LYS A 107 5.12 -12.27 -5.68
CA LYS A 107 3.67 -12.47 -5.61
C LYS A 107 3.11 -12.53 -7.02
N ALA A 108 2.20 -13.48 -7.22
CA ALA A 108 1.52 -13.63 -8.50
C ALA A 108 0.93 -12.29 -8.97
N ILE A 109 0.32 -11.50 -8.08
CA ILE A 109 -0.34 -10.22 -8.43
C ILE A 109 0.53 -9.26 -9.27
N TYR A 110 1.84 -9.25 -9.06
CA TYR A 110 2.77 -8.42 -9.82
C TYR A 110 2.91 -8.90 -11.27
N ILE A 111 2.95 -10.22 -11.47
CA ILE A 111 2.94 -10.85 -12.80
C ILE A 111 1.59 -10.61 -13.49
N HIS A 112 0.46 -10.71 -12.75
CA HIS A 112 -0.88 -10.45 -13.30
C HIS A 112 -0.98 -9.02 -13.80
N TYR A 113 -0.47 -8.07 -13.04
CA TYR A 113 -0.43 -6.69 -13.45
C TYR A 113 0.32 -6.48 -14.76
N ILE A 114 1.53 -7.07 -14.89
CA ILE A 114 2.31 -7.01 -16.13
C ILE A 114 1.53 -7.58 -17.31
N ILE A 115 0.89 -8.75 -17.13
CA ILE A 115 0.07 -9.38 -18.17
C ILE A 115 -1.08 -8.46 -18.58
N LEU A 116 -1.80 -7.85 -17.63
CA LEU A 116 -2.90 -6.94 -17.95
C LEU A 116 -2.44 -5.68 -18.68
N VAL A 117 -1.26 -5.14 -18.35
CA VAL A 117 -0.65 -4.04 -19.10
C VAL A 117 -0.33 -4.47 -20.54
N ILE A 118 0.26 -5.65 -20.73
CA ILE A 118 0.58 -6.20 -22.06
C ILE A 118 -0.70 -6.40 -22.87
N VAL A 119 -1.73 -7.00 -22.28
CA VAL A 119 -3.05 -7.18 -22.91
C VAL A 119 -3.63 -5.83 -23.32
N LEU A 120 -3.55 -4.81 -22.46
CA LEU A 120 -4.05 -3.49 -22.83
C LEU A 120 -3.27 -2.88 -23.99
N LEU A 121 -1.94 -3.00 -23.99
CA LEU A 121 -1.09 -2.50 -25.08
C LEU A 121 -1.43 -3.20 -26.40
N GLU A 122 -1.63 -4.51 -26.37
CA GLU A 122 -2.06 -5.29 -27.52
C GLU A 122 -3.44 -4.82 -28.02
N LEU A 123 -4.44 -4.69 -27.13
CA LEU A 123 -5.77 -4.18 -27.48
C LEU A 123 -5.70 -2.76 -28.07
N VAL A 124 -4.81 -1.91 -27.57
CA VAL A 124 -4.59 -0.57 -28.11
C VAL A 124 -3.97 -0.66 -29.51
N ILE A 125 -2.94 -1.48 -29.72
CA ILE A 125 -2.28 -1.63 -31.04
C ILE A 125 -3.27 -2.16 -32.09
N LEU A 126 -4.09 -3.15 -31.72
CA LEU A 126 -5.00 -3.83 -32.63
C LEU A 126 -6.31 -3.05 -32.87
N GLY A 127 -6.84 -2.40 -31.82
CA GLY A 127 -8.18 -1.83 -31.82
C GLY A 127 -8.23 -0.30 -31.90
N PHE A 128 -7.15 0.41 -31.55
CA PHE A 128 -7.18 1.86 -31.37
C PHE A 128 -6.90 2.61 -32.68
N LYS A 129 -7.95 3.19 -33.27
CA LYS A 129 -7.85 3.98 -34.51
C LYS A 129 -7.50 5.44 -34.21
N LYS A 130 -6.82 6.13 -35.14
CA LYS A 130 -6.43 7.56 -34.99
C LYS A 130 -7.61 8.48 -34.62
N LYS A 131 -8.82 8.22 -35.13
CA LYS A 131 -10.03 8.98 -34.79
C LYS A 131 -10.41 8.83 -33.31
N MET A 132 -10.16 7.67 -32.70
CA MET A 132 -10.50 7.37 -31.31
C MET A 132 -9.62 8.11 -30.31
N LEU A 133 -8.44 8.60 -30.74
CA LEU A 133 -7.52 9.35 -29.87
C LEU A 133 -8.21 10.56 -29.26
N LYS A 134 -8.97 11.31 -30.07
CA LYS A 134 -9.68 12.51 -29.59
C LYS A 134 -10.91 12.14 -28.75
N GLU A 135 -11.62 11.09 -29.13
CA GLU A 135 -12.88 10.69 -28.49
C GLU A 135 -12.64 10.05 -27.11
N ASN A 136 -11.54 9.31 -26.95
CA ASN A 136 -11.21 8.53 -25.76
C ASN A 136 -9.88 8.94 -25.11
N PHE A 137 -9.45 10.20 -25.33
CA PHE A 137 -8.18 10.72 -24.79
C PHE A 137 -8.07 10.52 -23.28
N THR A 138 -9.13 10.85 -22.53
CA THR A 138 -9.17 10.74 -21.07
C THR A 138 -8.91 9.29 -20.63
N GLU A 139 -9.60 8.32 -21.23
CA GLU A 139 -9.44 6.90 -20.88
C GLU A 139 -8.04 6.39 -21.22
N LEU A 140 -7.52 6.77 -22.39
CA LEU A 140 -6.17 6.41 -22.82
C LEU A 140 -5.12 6.97 -21.86
N MET A 141 -5.23 8.25 -21.50
CA MET A 141 -4.27 8.88 -20.59
C MET A 141 -4.37 8.33 -19.18
N LEU A 142 -5.57 8.01 -18.67
CA LEU A 142 -5.73 7.36 -17.37
C LEU A 142 -5.10 5.96 -17.37
N ALA A 143 -5.32 5.17 -18.42
CA ALA A 143 -4.69 3.86 -18.58
C ALA A 143 -3.16 3.96 -18.58
N ILE A 144 -2.59 4.94 -19.29
CA ILE A 144 -1.14 5.15 -19.35
C ILE A 144 -0.61 5.63 -18.00
N ILE A 145 -1.19 6.69 -17.43
CA ILE A 145 -0.70 7.29 -16.18
C ILE A 145 -0.80 6.28 -15.04
N PHE A 146 -1.97 5.67 -14.82
CA PHE A 146 -2.12 4.69 -13.76
C PHE A 146 -1.37 3.39 -14.05
N GLY A 147 -1.21 3.02 -15.33
CA GLY A 147 -0.35 1.93 -15.76
C GLY A 147 1.12 2.14 -15.39
N LEU A 148 1.66 3.34 -15.60
CA LEU A 148 3.03 3.68 -15.21
C LEU A 148 3.17 3.79 -13.68
N MET A 149 2.17 4.35 -13.00
CA MET A 149 2.17 4.48 -11.54
C MET A 149 2.17 3.12 -10.81
N GLY A 150 1.49 2.10 -11.35
CA GLY A 150 1.55 0.76 -10.76
C GLY A 150 2.94 0.11 -10.87
N PHE A 151 3.75 0.47 -11.87
CA PHE A 151 5.16 0.05 -11.90
C PHE A 151 6.01 0.78 -10.85
N SER A 152 5.70 2.05 -10.55
CA SER A 152 6.48 2.85 -9.61
C SER A 152 6.21 2.50 -8.14
N ALA A 153 4.96 2.16 -7.79
CA ALA A 153 4.60 1.78 -6.41
C ALA A 153 3.45 0.76 -6.39
N ILE A 154 3.61 -0.34 -5.66
CA ILE A 154 2.62 -1.42 -5.64
C ILE A 154 1.25 -1.00 -5.06
N ARG A 155 1.20 0.01 -4.18
CA ARG A 155 -0.08 0.56 -3.68
C ARG A 155 -0.93 1.23 -4.73
N LEU A 156 -0.34 1.57 -5.88
CA LEU A 156 -1.01 2.24 -6.99
C LEU A 156 -1.52 1.24 -8.04
N LEU A 157 -1.23 -0.06 -7.91
CA LEU A 157 -1.74 -1.10 -8.80
C LEU A 157 -3.27 -1.07 -8.96
N PRO A 158 -4.07 -0.88 -7.89
CA PRO A 158 -5.53 -0.83 -8.03
C PRO A 158 -6.01 0.34 -8.91
N LEU A 159 -5.24 1.44 -9.00
CA LEU A 159 -5.63 2.59 -9.81
C LEU A 159 -5.65 2.26 -11.31
N PHE A 160 -4.80 1.33 -11.75
CA PHE A 160 -4.77 0.90 -13.15
C PHE A 160 -6.13 0.40 -13.62
N ALA A 161 -6.93 -0.24 -12.75
CA ALA A 161 -8.27 -0.70 -13.09
C ALA A 161 -9.18 0.43 -13.60
N PHE A 162 -9.05 1.65 -13.07
CA PHE A 162 -9.86 2.79 -13.51
C PHE A 162 -9.54 3.27 -14.92
N GLY A 163 -8.34 2.99 -15.44
CA GLY A 163 -7.99 3.23 -16.84
C GLY A 163 -8.22 2.00 -17.72
N PHE A 164 -7.79 0.83 -17.24
CA PHE A 164 -7.85 -0.45 -17.95
C PHE A 164 -9.29 -0.86 -18.27
N VAL A 165 -10.20 -0.86 -17.29
CA VAL A 165 -11.56 -1.38 -17.48
C VAL A 165 -12.36 -0.59 -18.52
N PRO A 166 -12.50 0.76 -18.44
CA PRO A 166 -13.30 1.49 -19.42
C PRO A 166 -12.67 1.47 -20.83
N LEU A 167 -11.34 1.57 -20.92
CA LEU A 167 -10.64 1.54 -22.21
C LEU A 167 -10.68 0.14 -22.83
N GLY A 168 -10.37 -0.89 -22.03
CA GLY A 168 -10.38 -2.28 -22.43
C GLY A 168 -11.76 -2.73 -22.91
N ALA A 169 -12.84 -2.37 -22.18
CA ALA A 169 -14.20 -2.67 -22.61
C ALA A 169 -14.54 -2.05 -23.97
N LEU A 170 -14.14 -0.80 -24.20
CA LEU A 170 -14.33 -0.12 -25.47
C LEU A 170 -13.52 -0.76 -26.60
N LEU A 171 -12.30 -1.20 -26.34
CA LEU A 171 -11.45 -1.85 -27.33
C LEU A 171 -11.94 -3.25 -27.69
N VAL A 172 -12.37 -4.02 -26.69
CA VAL A 172 -12.98 -5.35 -26.89
C VAL A 172 -14.27 -5.23 -27.71
N ASP A 173 -15.16 -4.28 -27.39
CA ASP A 173 -16.38 -4.06 -28.17
C ASP A 173 -16.08 -3.71 -29.63
N ASN A 174 -15.15 -2.79 -29.87
CA ASN A 174 -14.72 -2.44 -31.23
C ASN A 174 -14.10 -3.64 -31.96
N TYR A 175 -13.39 -4.51 -31.26
CA TYR A 175 -12.78 -5.69 -31.86
C TYR A 175 -13.82 -6.74 -32.22
N LEU A 176 -14.75 -7.06 -31.31
CA LEU A 176 -15.82 -8.03 -31.55
C LEU A 176 -16.74 -7.63 -32.70
N ASN A 177 -16.96 -6.32 -32.87
CA ASN A 177 -17.81 -5.78 -33.93
C ASN A 177 -17.09 -5.63 -35.28
N ASN A 178 -15.76 -5.57 -35.32
CA ASN A 178 -14.99 -5.57 -36.57
C ASN A 178 -14.68 -7.02 -37.00
N LYS A 179 -14.75 -7.34 -38.29
CA LYS A 179 -14.40 -8.67 -38.86
C LYS A 179 -12.89 -9.03 -38.79
N HIS A 180 -12.16 -8.49 -37.82
CA HIS A 180 -10.76 -8.88 -37.57
C HIS A 180 -10.68 -10.24 -36.87
N ASP A 181 -9.48 -10.80 -36.81
CA ASP A 181 -9.17 -12.16 -36.39
C ASP A 181 -9.59 -12.44 -34.94
N LYS A 182 -10.84 -12.85 -34.74
CA LYS A 182 -11.50 -13.09 -33.43
C LYS A 182 -10.66 -13.93 -32.46
N SER A 183 -9.70 -14.71 -32.99
CA SER A 183 -8.74 -15.51 -32.22
C SER A 183 -7.96 -14.69 -31.18
N LEU A 184 -7.53 -13.46 -31.48
CA LEU A 184 -6.74 -12.64 -30.55
C LEU A 184 -7.59 -12.09 -29.40
N ALA A 185 -8.79 -11.57 -29.66
CA ALA A 185 -9.69 -11.13 -28.58
C ALA A 185 -10.16 -12.31 -27.70
N ILE A 186 -10.42 -13.46 -28.32
CA ILE A 186 -10.73 -14.69 -27.57
C ILE A 186 -9.51 -15.09 -26.72
N ALA A 187 -8.29 -15.02 -27.25
CA ALA A 187 -7.06 -15.27 -26.49
C ALA A 187 -6.88 -14.27 -25.34
N SER A 188 -7.15 -12.98 -25.55
CA SER A 188 -7.11 -11.96 -24.47
C SER A 188 -8.17 -12.22 -23.40
N ILE A 189 -9.39 -12.62 -23.78
CA ILE A 189 -10.47 -12.99 -22.86
C ILE A 189 -10.10 -14.27 -22.09
N ILE A 190 -9.53 -15.27 -22.77
CA ILE A 190 -9.05 -16.50 -22.14
C ILE A 190 -7.91 -16.17 -21.18
N LEU A 191 -6.97 -15.30 -21.54
CA LEU A 191 -5.86 -14.88 -20.70
C LEU A 191 -6.36 -14.09 -19.47
N LEU A 192 -7.31 -13.17 -19.65
CA LEU A 192 -8.03 -12.50 -18.56
C LEU A 192 -8.72 -13.50 -17.63
N THR A 193 -9.42 -14.49 -18.20
CA THR A 193 -10.11 -15.54 -17.44
C THR A 193 -9.11 -16.44 -16.72
N PHE A 194 -7.99 -16.78 -17.35
CA PHE A 194 -6.90 -17.56 -16.77
C PHE A 194 -6.27 -16.81 -15.60
N CYS A 195 -6.01 -15.51 -15.74
CA CYS A 195 -5.57 -14.62 -14.66
C CYS A 195 -6.55 -14.55 -13.47
N LEU A 196 -7.84 -14.81 -13.68
CA LEU A 196 -8.85 -14.84 -12.61
C LEU A 196 -8.97 -16.21 -11.92
N VAL A 197 -8.49 -17.29 -12.55
CA VAL A 197 -8.73 -18.67 -12.10
C VAL A 197 -7.50 -19.33 -11.46
N ILE A 198 -6.29 -18.75 -11.58
CA ILE A 198 -5.08 -19.34 -11.00
C ILE A 198 -5.21 -19.43 -9.45
N PRO A 199 -4.98 -20.62 -8.85
CA PRO A 199 -4.98 -20.82 -7.39
C PRO A 199 -3.98 -19.93 -6.65
N ASN A 200 -4.28 -19.57 -5.38
CA ASN A 200 -3.40 -18.81 -4.47
C ASN A 200 -3.08 -17.36 -4.87
N GLN A 201 -3.93 -16.74 -5.67
CA GLN A 201 -3.84 -15.30 -6.00
C GLN A 201 -4.86 -14.49 -5.22
N TYR A 202 -4.61 -13.18 -5.11
CA TYR A 202 -5.52 -12.24 -4.43
C TYR A 202 -6.96 -12.28 -4.99
N PHE A 203 -7.15 -12.70 -6.25
CA PHE A 203 -8.45 -12.87 -6.90
C PHE A 203 -8.91 -14.35 -7.05
N SER A 204 -8.12 -15.31 -6.57
CA SER A 204 -8.47 -16.73 -6.70
C SER A 204 -9.66 -17.08 -5.81
N TYR A 205 -10.78 -17.46 -6.43
CA TYR A 205 -11.96 -17.99 -5.73
C TYR A 205 -11.68 -19.31 -5.00
N ILE A 206 -10.59 -20.00 -5.36
CA ILE A 206 -10.36 -21.41 -5.02
C ILE A 206 -9.66 -21.59 -3.66
N ARG A 207 -9.02 -20.56 -3.09
CA ARG A 207 -8.56 -20.57 -1.69
C ARG A 207 -8.48 -19.15 -1.11
N ARG A 208 -9.54 -18.74 -0.42
CA ARG A 208 -9.46 -17.72 0.63
C ARG A 208 -10.17 -18.26 1.86
N ASN A 209 -9.69 -17.82 3.03
CA ASN A 209 -10.46 -17.80 4.26
C ASN A 209 -11.71 -16.93 4.03
N SER A 210 -12.74 -17.51 3.38
CA SER A 210 -14.02 -16.87 3.17
C SER A 210 -14.78 -16.89 4.48
N GLY A 211 -15.17 -15.72 4.97
CA GLY A 211 -15.86 -15.58 6.23
C GLY A 211 -15.94 -14.12 6.68
N PHE A 212 -16.79 -13.87 7.67
CA PHE A 212 -16.82 -12.61 8.39
C PHE A 212 -16.11 -12.81 9.73
N GLY A 213 -15.30 -11.85 10.15
CA GLY A 213 -14.58 -11.89 11.42
C GLY A 213 -13.10 -11.61 11.28
N LEU A 214 -12.37 -11.87 12.35
CA LEU A 214 -10.93 -11.70 12.42
C LEU A 214 -10.22 -12.93 11.85
N LEU A 215 -9.02 -12.72 11.31
CA LEU A 215 -8.15 -13.82 10.96
C LEU A 215 -7.78 -14.61 12.24
N PRO A 216 -7.70 -15.95 12.16
CA PRO A 216 -7.18 -16.76 13.26
C PRO A 216 -5.82 -16.22 13.74
N TYR A 217 -5.56 -16.31 15.04
CA TYR A 217 -4.33 -15.86 15.71
C TYR A 217 -4.07 -14.35 15.69
N GLY A 218 -4.96 -13.55 15.08
CA GLY A 218 -4.77 -12.09 14.97
C GLY A 218 -4.89 -11.33 16.30
N GLN A 219 -5.40 -11.95 17.36
CA GLN A 219 -5.56 -11.33 18.69
C GLN A 219 -4.71 -11.98 19.79
N ASP A 220 -4.34 -13.24 19.60
CA ASP A 220 -3.80 -14.14 20.61
C ASP A 220 -2.58 -13.57 21.33
N MET A 221 -1.68 -12.90 20.60
CA MET A 221 -0.53 -12.22 21.17
C MET A 221 -0.93 -11.12 22.17
N GLY A 222 -1.90 -10.28 21.81
CA GLY A 222 -2.36 -9.20 22.69
C GLY A 222 -3.03 -9.75 23.94
N ASP A 223 -3.82 -10.80 23.78
CA ASP A 223 -4.52 -11.45 24.88
C ASP A 223 -3.52 -12.18 25.81
N PHE A 224 -2.45 -12.76 25.25
CA PHE A 224 -1.33 -13.32 26.02
C PHE A 224 -0.60 -12.27 26.85
N ILE A 225 -0.30 -11.10 26.27
CA ILE A 225 0.33 -9.98 26.99
C ILE A 225 -0.53 -9.52 28.17
N LEU A 226 -1.82 -9.31 27.92
CA LEU A 226 -2.77 -8.84 28.93
C LEU A 226 -3.00 -9.87 30.04
N ALA A 227 -3.19 -11.14 29.68
CA ALA A 227 -3.43 -12.23 30.63
C ALA A 227 -2.23 -12.45 31.57
N ASN A 228 -1.01 -12.30 31.06
CA ASN A 228 0.21 -12.48 31.85
C ASN A 228 0.78 -11.15 32.39
N LYS A 229 0.10 -10.02 32.14
CA LYS A 229 0.50 -8.68 32.59
C LYS A 229 1.96 -8.36 32.24
N ILE A 230 2.38 -8.70 31.02
CA ILE A 230 3.73 -8.38 30.54
C ILE A 230 3.89 -6.86 30.50
N LYS A 231 4.95 -6.37 31.14
CA LYS A 231 5.23 -4.94 31.27
C LYS A 231 6.35 -4.49 30.36
N GLY A 232 6.32 -3.22 29.97
CA GLY A 232 7.43 -2.56 29.30
C GLY A 232 8.59 -2.22 30.26
N PRO A 233 9.59 -1.48 29.77
CA PRO A 233 9.64 -0.83 28.45
C PRO A 233 9.70 -1.83 27.29
N ILE A 234 8.84 -1.64 26.28
CA ILE A 234 8.72 -2.52 25.12
C ILE A 234 9.67 -2.05 24.02
N PHE A 235 10.46 -2.96 23.45
CA PHE A 235 11.08 -2.77 22.14
C PHE A 235 10.29 -3.57 21.09
N ASN A 236 9.71 -2.89 20.10
CA ASN A 236 8.94 -3.54 19.05
C ASN A 236 9.47 -3.25 17.66
N ASN A 237 9.18 -4.14 16.72
CA ASN A 237 9.45 -3.85 15.31
C ASN A 237 8.38 -2.89 14.74
N TYR A 238 8.72 -2.25 13.62
CA TYR A 238 7.89 -1.21 13.02
C TYR A 238 6.49 -1.72 12.67
N ASP A 239 6.39 -2.92 12.09
CA ASP A 239 5.14 -3.47 11.56
C ASP A 239 4.06 -3.69 12.63
N ILE A 240 4.44 -4.03 13.86
CA ILE A 240 3.49 -4.39 14.93
C ILE A 240 3.08 -3.20 15.82
N GLY A 241 3.71 -2.03 15.65
CA GLY A 241 3.53 -0.87 16.54
C GLY A 241 2.08 -0.42 16.69
N GLY A 242 1.35 -0.27 15.57
CA GLY A 242 -0.05 0.15 15.60
C GLY A 242 -0.98 -0.82 16.34
N TYR A 243 -0.73 -2.12 16.23
CA TYR A 243 -1.51 -3.14 16.95
C TYR A 243 -1.26 -3.07 18.47
N LEU A 244 0.01 -2.93 18.87
CA LEU A 244 0.36 -2.79 20.28
C LEU A 244 -0.23 -1.52 20.90
N ILE A 245 -0.23 -0.40 20.17
CA ILE A 245 -0.93 0.82 20.60
C ILE A 245 -2.41 0.54 20.83
N PHE A 246 -3.09 -0.12 19.89
CA PHE A 246 -4.50 -0.42 20.01
C PHE A 246 -4.83 -1.31 21.23
N LYS A 247 -3.97 -2.29 21.55
CA LYS A 247 -4.22 -3.25 22.63
C LYS A 247 -3.73 -2.81 24.00
N LEU A 248 -2.65 -2.02 24.08
CA LEU A 248 -1.93 -1.81 25.34
C LEU A 248 -1.91 -0.34 25.80
N PHE A 249 -2.42 0.60 25.00
CA PHE A 249 -2.55 1.99 25.45
C PHE A 249 -3.78 2.15 26.36
N PRO A 250 -3.69 2.94 27.45
CA PRO A 250 -2.58 3.82 27.86
C PRO A 250 -1.48 3.18 28.74
N GLU A 251 -1.63 1.93 29.15
CA GLU A 251 -0.78 1.29 30.16
C GLU A 251 0.68 1.11 29.69
N GLU A 252 0.88 0.69 28.45
CA GLU A 252 2.20 0.46 27.87
C GLU A 252 2.42 1.33 26.61
N LYS A 253 3.66 1.74 26.41
CA LYS A 253 4.09 2.51 25.24
C LYS A 253 4.95 1.64 24.33
N VAL A 254 4.74 1.81 23.03
CA VAL A 254 5.60 1.21 22.01
C VAL A 254 6.88 2.03 21.85
N PHE A 255 7.96 1.38 21.41
CA PHE A 255 9.18 2.07 21.01
C PHE A 255 9.00 2.78 19.66
N VAL A 256 8.30 2.14 18.73
CA VAL A 256 8.02 2.67 17.41
C VAL A 256 6.58 2.37 16.97
N ASP A 257 5.97 3.33 16.29
CA ASP A 257 4.66 3.22 15.64
C ASP A 257 4.82 3.01 14.12
N ASN A 258 3.86 2.34 13.48
CA ASN A 258 3.89 1.97 12.06
C ASN A 258 3.45 3.10 11.11
N ARG A 259 3.42 4.35 11.58
CA ARG A 259 3.13 5.56 10.79
C ARG A 259 4.45 6.25 10.44
N PRO A 260 4.94 6.20 9.18
CA PRO A 260 6.28 6.69 8.85
C PRO A 260 6.41 8.21 9.03
N GLU A 261 5.31 8.95 8.86
CA GLU A 261 5.24 10.40 9.07
C GLU A 261 5.28 10.82 10.55
N ALA A 262 5.12 9.87 11.48
CA ALA A 262 5.13 10.17 12.91
C ALA A 262 6.55 10.37 13.48
N TYR A 263 7.60 10.01 12.72
CA TYR A 263 8.99 10.09 13.16
C TYR A 263 9.86 10.80 12.13
N PRO A 264 10.85 11.59 12.56
CA PRO A 264 11.85 12.15 11.66
C PRO A 264 12.71 11.04 11.04
N SER A 265 13.22 11.28 9.84
CA SER A 265 14.05 10.30 9.13
C SER A 265 15.32 9.92 9.91
N ASP A 266 15.93 10.88 10.61
CA ASP A 266 17.13 10.67 11.41
C ASP A 266 16.90 9.70 12.58
N PHE A 267 15.68 9.63 13.14
CA PHE A 267 15.37 8.62 14.17
C PHE A 267 15.56 7.20 13.63
N PHE A 268 15.11 6.93 12.41
CA PHE A 268 15.27 5.62 11.80
C PHE A 268 16.72 5.32 11.45
N LYS A 269 17.39 6.30 10.84
CA LYS A 269 18.76 6.17 10.36
C LYS A 269 19.79 6.04 11.48
N ASP A 270 19.63 6.81 12.56
CA ASP A 270 20.67 6.96 13.58
C ASP A 270 20.38 6.15 14.85
N ILE A 271 19.13 5.76 15.10
CA ILE A 271 18.73 5.04 16.33
C ILE A 271 18.10 3.69 16.00
N TYR A 272 16.93 3.69 15.36
CA TYR A 272 16.07 2.49 15.27
C TYR A 272 16.67 1.35 14.43
N ILE A 273 17.20 1.66 13.24
CA ILE A 273 17.83 0.66 12.37
C ILE A 273 19.18 0.21 12.95
N PRO A 274 20.10 1.12 13.39
CA PRO A 274 21.37 0.71 13.97
C PRO A 274 21.26 -0.18 15.21
N MET A 275 20.23 0.00 16.05
CA MET A 275 19.92 -0.89 17.17
C MET A 275 19.62 -2.33 16.74
N GLN A 276 19.13 -2.54 15.52
CA GLN A 276 18.83 -3.87 14.97
C GLN A 276 20.00 -4.45 14.17
N GLU A 277 20.88 -3.59 13.64
CA GLU A 277 22.02 -4.02 12.83
C GLU A 277 23.29 -4.32 13.62
N LYS A 278 23.51 -3.65 14.75
CA LYS A 278 24.78 -3.68 15.47
C LYS A 278 24.56 -4.01 16.94
N LYS A 279 25.07 -5.18 17.36
CA LYS A 279 25.02 -5.65 18.75
C LYS A 279 25.52 -4.61 19.77
N SER A 280 26.62 -3.91 19.49
CA SER A 280 27.16 -2.88 20.41
C SER A 280 26.20 -1.70 20.59
N ILE A 281 25.47 -1.32 19.54
CA ILE A 281 24.47 -0.24 19.59
C ILE A 281 23.23 -0.73 20.33
N TRP A 282 22.79 -1.97 20.06
CA TRP A 282 21.73 -2.60 20.84
C TRP A 282 22.04 -2.59 22.34
N GLU A 283 23.21 -3.08 22.75
CA GLU A 283 23.62 -3.15 24.16
C GLU A 283 23.67 -1.75 24.81
N GLN A 284 24.20 -0.75 24.09
CA GLN A 284 24.20 0.64 24.54
C GLN A 284 22.77 1.15 24.81
N PHE A 285 21.87 1.03 23.83
CA PHE A 285 20.50 1.54 23.98
C PHE A 285 19.66 0.70 24.93
N GLU A 286 19.85 -0.60 24.97
CA GLU A 286 19.18 -1.50 25.91
C GLU A 286 19.55 -1.12 27.36
N SER A 287 20.81 -0.82 27.64
CA SER A 287 21.22 -0.35 28.97
C SER A 287 20.60 0.99 29.36
N ASN A 288 20.36 1.87 28.38
CA ASN A 288 19.77 3.19 28.60
C ASN A 288 18.24 3.13 28.78
N TYR A 289 17.54 2.47 27.85
CA TYR A 289 16.09 2.33 27.87
C TYR A 289 15.59 1.26 28.84
N ARG A 290 16.46 0.30 29.21
CA ARG A 290 16.17 -0.83 30.10
C ARG A 290 14.95 -1.62 29.64
N PHE A 291 14.96 -2.04 28.38
CA PHE A 291 13.86 -2.81 27.81
C PHE A 291 13.57 -4.06 28.65
N ASN A 292 12.29 -4.32 28.89
CA ASN A 292 11.84 -5.51 29.61
C ASN A 292 11.31 -6.60 28.68
N SER A 293 10.76 -6.21 27.53
CA SER A 293 10.16 -7.11 26.56
C SER A 293 10.49 -6.69 25.13
N ILE A 294 10.72 -7.68 24.27
CA ILE A 294 10.83 -7.51 22.83
C ILE A 294 9.60 -8.15 22.19
N ILE A 295 8.86 -7.40 21.37
CA ILE A 295 7.65 -7.89 20.69
C ILE A 295 7.78 -7.62 19.19
N PHE A 296 7.89 -8.67 18.39
CA PHE A 296 8.27 -8.56 16.99
C PHE A 296 7.29 -9.29 16.07
N TYR A 297 6.86 -8.63 15.00
CA TYR A 297 6.31 -9.31 13.83
C TYR A 297 7.41 -10.17 13.19
N ARG A 298 7.22 -11.49 13.19
CA ARG A 298 8.29 -12.45 12.85
C ARG A 298 8.57 -12.57 11.35
N HIS A 299 7.69 -12.05 10.50
CA HIS A 299 7.90 -12.00 9.04
C HIS A 299 8.42 -10.64 8.56
N ASP A 300 9.02 -9.83 9.45
CA ASP A 300 9.70 -8.59 9.07
C ASP A 300 10.72 -8.86 7.96
N LEU A 301 10.49 -8.32 6.76
CA LEU A 301 11.33 -8.63 5.60
C LEU A 301 12.63 -7.82 5.58
N THR A 302 12.89 -6.96 6.57
CA THR A 302 14.07 -6.09 6.58
C THR A 302 15.34 -6.86 6.96
N PRO A 303 16.50 -6.58 6.33
CA PRO A 303 17.75 -7.26 6.68
C PRO A 303 18.13 -7.04 8.15
N TRP A 304 17.88 -5.84 8.68
CA TRP A 304 18.15 -5.50 10.07
C TRP A 304 17.20 -6.19 11.04
N GLY A 305 15.89 -6.27 10.76
CA GLY A 305 14.93 -6.98 11.60
C GLY A 305 15.21 -8.48 11.66
N GLN A 306 15.52 -9.10 10.52
CA GLN A 306 15.92 -10.50 10.44
C GLN A 306 17.21 -10.77 11.22
N LYS A 307 18.23 -9.93 11.04
CA LYS A 307 19.49 -10.04 11.80
C LYS A 307 19.23 -9.90 13.30
N PHE A 308 18.44 -8.92 13.71
CA PHE A 308 18.11 -8.67 15.10
C PHE A 308 17.46 -9.90 15.75
N LEU A 309 16.43 -10.48 15.11
CA LEU A 309 15.77 -11.69 15.60
C LEU A 309 16.75 -12.87 15.76
N ILE A 310 17.61 -13.11 14.77
CA ILE A 310 18.63 -14.18 14.85
C ILE A 310 19.57 -13.94 16.04
N GLU A 311 20.02 -12.71 16.26
CA GLU A 311 20.87 -12.36 17.39
C GLU A 311 20.15 -12.50 18.74
N ARG A 312 18.83 -12.20 18.81
CA ARG A 312 18.04 -12.38 20.03
C ARG A 312 17.95 -13.84 20.47
N PHE A 313 17.85 -14.78 19.54
CA PHE A 313 17.90 -16.21 19.87
C PHE A 313 19.25 -16.68 20.41
N GLN A 314 20.34 -15.99 20.09
CA GLN A 314 21.68 -16.31 20.59
C GLN A 314 21.97 -15.64 21.94
N ASP A 315 21.17 -14.66 22.32
CA ASP A 315 21.34 -13.88 23.54
C ASP A 315 20.54 -14.50 24.70
N LYS A 316 21.24 -15.21 25.59
CA LYS A 316 20.63 -15.90 26.74
C LYS A 316 19.97 -14.96 27.75
N THR A 317 20.17 -13.65 27.65
CA THR A 317 19.48 -12.68 28.50
C THR A 317 18.04 -12.40 28.06
N TRP A 318 17.65 -12.86 26.86
CA TRP A 318 16.32 -12.70 26.28
C TRP A 318 15.68 -14.06 26.03
N ILE A 319 14.64 -14.37 26.79
CA ILE A 319 13.99 -15.69 26.75
C ILE A 319 12.72 -15.62 25.91
N PRO A 320 12.58 -16.42 24.84
CA PRO A 320 11.34 -16.50 24.08
C PRO A 320 10.25 -17.18 24.92
N VAL A 321 9.10 -16.52 25.07
CA VAL A 321 7.97 -17.01 25.90
C VAL A 321 6.67 -17.20 25.12
N TYR A 322 6.62 -16.70 23.89
CA TYR A 322 5.42 -16.78 23.06
C TYR A 322 5.81 -16.72 21.59
N VAL A 323 5.17 -17.56 20.78
CA VAL A 323 5.26 -17.53 19.32
C VAL A 323 3.95 -17.98 18.72
N ASP A 324 3.45 -17.24 17.74
CA ASP A 324 2.34 -17.65 16.87
C ASP A 324 2.71 -17.47 15.38
N GLU A 325 1.70 -17.46 14.51
CA GLU A 325 1.89 -17.24 13.08
C GLU A 325 2.55 -15.89 12.78
N PHE A 326 2.21 -14.83 13.52
CA PHE A 326 2.60 -13.46 13.19
C PHE A 326 3.68 -12.89 14.11
N THR A 327 3.72 -13.31 15.39
CA THR A 327 4.47 -12.61 16.43
C THR A 327 5.35 -13.54 17.24
N ILE A 328 6.45 -12.99 17.73
CA ILE A 328 7.28 -13.58 18.78
C ILE A 328 7.50 -12.57 19.92
N ILE A 329 7.50 -13.07 21.16
CA ILE A 329 7.79 -12.27 22.36
C ILE A 329 9.01 -12.85 23.07
N PHE A 330 9.98 -11.99 23.36
CA PHE A 330 11.07 -12.27 24.28
C PHE A 330 10.92 -11.44 25.55
N LEU A 331 11.20 -12.05 26.69
CA LEU A 331 11.29 -11.36 27.97
C LEU A 331 12.72 -11.33 28.46
N LYS A 332 13.13 -10.22 29.07
CA LYS A 332 14.41 -10.11 29.76
C LYS A 332 14.43 -11.08 30.93
N ASP A 333 15.51 -11.85 31.08
CA ASP A 333 15.71 -12.73 32.24
C ASP A 333 15.97 -11.87 33.50
N ASN A 334 14.91 -11.63 34.27
CA ASN A 334 14.92 -10.83 35.48
C ASN A 334 13.82 -11.30 36.45
N GLU A 335 13.86 -10.82 37.69
CA GLU A 335 12.91 -11.24 38.74
C GLU A 335 11.45 -10.90 38.41
N ILE A 336 11.18 -9.86 37.62
CA ILE A 336 9.81 -9.46 37.23
C ILE A 336 9.20 -10.49 36.27
N ASN A 337 10.00 -11.04 35.36
CA ASN A 337 9.56 -11.96 34.32
C ASN A 337 9.72 -13.44 34.70
N LYS A 338 10.37 -13.75 35.83
CA LYS A 338 10.74 -15.10 36.26
C LYS A 338 9.58 -16.09 36.27
N ASP A 339 8.42 -15.67 36.79
CA ASP A 339 7.21 -16.51 36.83
C ASP A 339 6.71 -16.83 35.42
N ILE A 340 6.66 -15.84 34.54
CA ILE A 340 6.21 -15.99 33.15
C ILE A 340 7.20 -16.88 32.37
N ILE A 341 8.50 -16.61 32.52
CA ILE A 341 9.58 -17.40 31.89
C ILE A 341 9.52 -18.86 32.35
N SER A 342 9.34 -19.12 33.64
CA SER A 342 9.25 -20.49 34.16
C SER A 342 8.09 -21.28 33.56
N LYS A 343 6.98 -20.59 33.24
CA LYS A 343 5.76 -21.21 32.74
C LYS A 343 5.72 -21.36 31.22
N TYR A 344 6.27 -20.40 30.48
CA TYR A 344 6.07 -20.31 29.02
C TYR A 344 7.37 -20.30 28.20
N ARG A 345 8.54 -20.46 28.83
CA ARG A 345 9.80 -20.56 28.08
C ARG A 345 9.67 -21.57 26.96
N LEU A 346 9.94 -21.11 25.74
CA LEU A 346 9.93 -21.95 24.57
C LEU A 346 11.26 -22.72 24.48
N PRO A 347 11.23 -24.04 24.20
CA PRO A 347 12.42 -24.83 23.95
C PRO A 347 13.24 -24.31 22.76
N ASP A 348 14.57 -24.36 22.88
CA ASP A 348 15.49 -23.86 21.86
C ASP A 348 15.34 -24.65 20.55
N GLU A 349 14.90 -25.91 20.61
CA GLU A 349 14.72 -26.80 19.45
C GLU A 349 13.60 -26.38 18.50
N ILE A 350 12.68 -25.52 18.95
CA ILE A 350 11.60 -24.97 18.11
C ILE A 350 12.17 -23.98 17.08
N PHE A 351 13.36 -23.43 17.32
CA PHE A 351 13.94 -22.38 16.49
C PHE A 351 15.14 -22.89 15.69
N SER A 352 15.05 -22.79 14.36
CA SER A 352 16.14 -23.10 13.45
C SER A 352 16.49 -21.90 12.59
N VAL A 353 17.76 -21.50 12.56
CA VAL A 353 18.24 -20.44 11.66
C VAL A 353 18.60 -21.05 10.32
N VAL A 354 17.77 -20.80 9.30
CA VAL A 354 18.05 -21.22 7.93
C VAL A 354 18.75 -20.08 7.19
N LYS A 355 20.04 -20.27 6.88
CA LYS A 355 20.75 -19.37 5.96
C LYS A 355 20.33 -19.72 4.54
N LEU A 356 19.47 -18.91 3.95
CA LEU A 356 19.19 -18.98 2.52
C LEU A 356 20.49 -18.64 1.77
N LYS A 357 20.97 -19.58 0.95
CA LYS A 357 22.16 -19.42 0.11
C LYS A 357 21.90 -18.48 -1.06
#